data_AF-A0A1I4G484-F1
#
_entry.id   AF-A0A1I4G484-F1
#
_cell.length_a   1.000
_cell.length_b   1.000
_cell.length_c   1.000
_cell.angle_alpha   90.00
_cell.angle_beta   90.00
_cell.angle_gamma   90.00
#
_symmetry.space_group_name_H-M   'P 1'
#
loop_
_entity.id
_entity.type
_entity.pdbx_description
1 polymer ?
#
loop_
_entity_poly.entity_id
_entity_poly.type
_entity_poly.pdbx_seq_one_letter_code
_entity_poly.pdbx_strand_id
1 'polypeptide(L)' 'MSKKKTILTVMWVIIALIAVASVISLIVFPRWKGFFLAGSGAFLILNLLLSLFFISKNVKE' A
#
# COMPACT_ATOMS: atom_id res chain seq x y z
N MET A 1 12.35 13.37 -14.89
CA MET A 1 11.29 12.34 -14.82
C MET A 1 9.94 13.03 -14.92
N SER A 2 9.03 12.51 -15.73
CA SER A 2 7.63 12.95 -15.73
C SER A 2 7.04 12.89 -14.32
N LYS A 3 6.31 13.94 -13.90
CA LYS A 3 5.72 14.03 -12.54
C LYS A 3 4.88 12.80 -12.22
N LYS A 4 4.19 12.26 -13.23
CA LYS A 4 3.42 11.01 -13.16
C LYS A 4 4.27 9.81 -12.71
N LYS A 5 5.47 9.64 -13.28
CA LYS A 5 6.39 8.55 -12.93
C LYS A 5 6.81 8.61 -11.47
N THR A 6 7.09 9.82 -10.97
CA THR A 6 7.49 10.04 -9.58
C THR A 6 6.36 9.65 -8.61
N ILE A 7 5.12 10.06 -8.89
CA ILE A 7 3.95 9.72 -8.07
C ILE A 7 3.74 8.20 -8.00
N LEU A 8 3.82 7.51 -9.14
CA LEU A 8 3.68 6.06 -9.20
C LEU A 8 4.77 5.36 -8.39
N THR A 9 6.03 5.80 -8.50
CA THR A 9 7.14 5.24 -7.71
C THR A 9 6.92 5.44 -6.21
N VAL A 10 6.51 6.64 -5.78
CA VAL A 10 6.24 6.92 -4.36
C VAL A 10 5.11 6.05 -3.82
N MET A 11 4.02 5.87 -4.58
CA MET A 11 2.92 4.99 -4.17
C MET A 11 3.37 3.54 -4.00
N TRP A 12 4.22 3.03 -4.91
CA TRP A 12 4.79 1.69 -4.78
C TRP A 12 5.65 1.52 -3.52
N VAL A 13 6.45 2.53 -3.17
CA VAL A 13 7.24 2.53 -1.93
C VAL A 13 6.33 2.49 -0.71
N ILE A 14 5.24 3.26 -0.70
CA ILE A 14 4.26 3.27 0.40
C ILE A 14 3.59 1.89 0.54
N ILE A 15 3.19 1.27 -0.56
CA ILE A 15 2.62 -0.09 -0.55
C ILE A 15 3.60 -1.09 0.06
N ALA A 16 4.87 -1.05 -0.35
CA ALA A 16 5.91 -1.93 0.19
C ALA A 16 6.08 -1.74 1.70
N LEU A 17 6.08 -0.48 2.17
CA LEU A 17 6.18 -0.15 3.59
C LEU A 17 5.00 -0.72 4.40
N ILE A 18 3.77 -0.57 3.89
CA ILE A 18 2.56 -1.09 4.54
C ILE A 18 2.58 -2.62 4.58
N ALA A 19 3.05 -3.28 3.51
CA ALA A 19 3.15 -4.72 3.46
C ALA A 19 4.11 -5.25 4.54
N VAL A 20 5.29 -4.63 4.68
CA VAL A 20 6.27 -4.98 5.72
C VAL A 20 5.68 -4.76 7.11
N ALA A 21 5.04 -3.61 7.36
CA ALA A 21 4.40 -3.31 8.65
C ALA A 21 3.29 -4.33 8.98
N SER A 22 2.50 -4.74 7.98
CA SER A 22 1.45 -5.75 8.12
C SER A 22 2.02 -7.10 8.54
N VAL A 23 3.12 -7.55 7.91
CA VAL A 23 3.80 -8.79 8.26
C VAL A 23 4.39 -8.71 9.68
N ILE A 24 5.07 -7.62 10.02
CA ILE A 24 5.63 -7.41 11.36
C ILE A 24 4.52 -7.45 12.42
N SER A 25 3.34 -6.88 12.11
CA SER A 25 2.22 -6.87 13.06
C SER A 25 1.73 -8.28 13.43
N LEU A 26 1.84 -9.25 12.51
CA LEU A 26 1.48 -10.66 12.78
C LEU A 26 2.47 -11.36 13.71
N ILE A 27 3.73 -10.88 13.75
CA ILE A 27 4.81 -11.46 14.53
C ILE A 27 4.86 -10.84 15.94
N VAL A 28 4.68 -9.53 16.04
CA VAL A 28 4.90 -8.77 17.28
C VAL A 28 3.66 -8.73 18.18
N PHE A 29 2.46 -8.68 17.60
CA PHE A 29 1.24 -8.50 18.39
C PHE A 29 0.54 -9.82 18.72
N PRO A 30 -0.31 -9.84 19.78
CA PRO A 30 -1.21 -10.96 20.04
C PRO A 30 -2.08 -11.25 18.81
N ARG A 31 -2.34 -12.54 18.54
CA ARG A 31 -3.03 -13.04 17.32
C ARG A 31 -4.18 -12.16 16.84
N TRP A 32 -5.11 -11.81 17.73
CA TRP A 32 -6.28 -10.99 17.39
C TRP A 32 -5.92 -9.59 16.85
N LYS A 33 -4.97 -8.90 17.50
CA LYS A 33 -4.52 -7.57 17.06
C LYS A 33 -3.67 -7.65 15.80
N GLY A 34 -2.81 -8.67 15.71
CA GLY A 34 -2.00 -8.93 14.52
C GLY A 34 -2.87 -9.18 13.27
N PHE A 35 -3.88 -10.05 13.37
CA PHE A 35 -4.79 -10.30 12.24
C PHE A 35 -5.60 -9.06 11.85
N PHE A 36 -6.08 -8.29 12.82
CA PHE A 36 -6.80 -7.05 12.53
C PHE A 36 -5.92 -6.01 11.82
N LEU A 37 -4.69 -5.81 12.30
CA LEU A 37 -3.74 -4.87 11.71
C LEU A 37 -3.24 -5.33 10.32
N ALA A 38 -2.96 -6.61 10.15
CA ALA A 38 -2.59 -7.16 8.86
C ALA A 38 -3.74 -7.11 7.85
N GLY A 39 -4.98 -7.40 8.29
CA GLY A 39 -6.17 -7.31 7.44
C GLY A 39 -6.48 -5.87 7.01
N SER A 40 -6.39 -4.91 7.92
CA SER A 40 -6.53 -3.48 7.59
C SER A 40 -5.41 -2.98 6.68
N GLY A 41 -4.17 -3.45 6.89
CA GLY A 41 -3.04 -3.20 5.99
C GLY A 41 -3.28 -3.73 4.58
N ALA A 42 -3.78 -4.97 4.45
CA ALA A 42 -4.16 -5.54 3.16
C ALA A 42 -5.27 -4.74 2.45
N PHE A 43 -6.27 -4.26 3.19
CA PHE A 43 -7.33 -3.41 2.65
C PHE A 43 -6.80 -2.05 2.15
N LEU A 44 -5.85 -1.46 2.88
CA LEU A 44 -5.16 -0.23 2.48
C LEU A 44 -4.33 -0.44 1.20
N ILE A 45 -3.61 -1.56 1.09
CA ILE A 45 -2.85 -1.91 -0.11
C ILE A 45 -3.76 -2.03 -1.33
N LEU A 46 -4.90 -2.71 -1.21
CA LEU A 46 -5.88 -2.84 -2.30
C LEU A 46 -6.40 -1.47 -2.76
N ASN A 47 -6.70 -0.57 -1.83
CA ASN A 47 -7.14 0.79 -2.17
C ASN A 47 -6.03 1.58 -2.89
N LEU A 48 -4.79 1.47 -2.44
CA LEU A 48 -3.65 2.12 -3.08
C LEU A 48 -3.39 1.56 -4.48
N LEU A 49 -3.56 0.25 -4.69
CA LEU A 49 -3.46 -0.39 -6.01
C LEU A 49 -4.55 0.09 -6.97
N LEU A 50 -5.79 0.20 -6.49
CA LEU A 50 -6.89 0.79 -7.27
C LEU A 50 -6.59 2.24 -7.64
N SER A 51 -6.12 3.05 -6.67
CA SER A 51 -5.70 4.43 -6.91
C SER A 51 -4.59 4.51 -7.97
N LEU A 52 -3.58 3.63 -7.89
CA LEU A 52 -2.50 3.48 -8.86
C LEU A 52 -3.03 3.20 -10.27
N PHE A 53 -4.01 2.31 -10.39
CA PHE A 53 -4.66 1.98 -11.66
C PHE A 53 -5.39 3.21 -12.25
N PHE A 54 -6.19 3.91 -11.44
CA PHE A 54 -6.89 5.12 -11.87
C PHE A 54 -5.92 6.24 -12.26
N ILE A 55 -4.86 6.47 -11.48
CA ILE A 55 -3.82 7.47 -11.77
C ILE A 55 -3.10 7.14 -13.07
N SER A 56 -2.74 5.87 -13.27
CA SER A 56 -2.08 5.42 -14.50
C SER A 56 -2.93 5.67 -15.74
N LYS A 57 -4.26 5.46 -15.65
CA LYS A 57 -5.20 5.62 -16.76
C LYS A 57 -5.63 7.08 -17.00
N ASN A 58 -5.80 7.88 -15.95
CA ASN A 58 -6.44 9.20 -16.05
C ASN A 58 -5.48 10.39 -15.97
N VAL A 59 -4.29 10.23 -15.36
CA VAL A 59 -3.29 11.29 -15.37
C VAL A 59 -2.61 11.29 -16.74
N LYS A 60 -3.07 12.18 -17.62
CA LYS A 60 -2.29 12.64 -18.77
C LYS A 60 -1.13 13.48 -18.23
N GLU A 61 0.07 13.29 -18.78
CA GLU A 61 1.29 13.97 -18.31
C GLU A 61 1.13 15.47 -18.14
#